data_AF-A0A7X6XG19-F1
#
_entry.id   AF-A0A7X6XG19-F1
#
_cell.length_a   1.000
_cell.length_b   1.000
_cell.length_c   1.000
_cell.angle_alpha   90.00
_cell.angle_beta   90.00
_cell.angle_gamma   90.00
#
_symmetry.space_group_name_H-M   'P 1'
#
loop_
_entity.id
_entity.type
_entity.pdbx_description
1 polymer ?
#
loop_
_entity_poly.entity_id
_entity_poly.type
_entity_poly.pdbx_seq_one_letter_code
_entity_poly.pdbx_strand_id
1 'polypeptide(L)'
;DQDFLEIPAVITESEIIMKEIKCILDKVEELGKGDYALGAIAAFEAGVIDVPFAPSRFNAGKLLPARDNDGAIRLLDVGNLPFTQDLKDYHKKKLDERGAFEKRQVSFQMVIDDVYAIGKGFLVGRPK
;
A
#
# COMPACT_ATOMS: atom_id res chain seq x y z
N ASP A 1 23.72 -13.21 16.09
CA ASP A 1 22.54 -12.63 15.41
C ASP A 1 22.92 -12.27 13.97
N GLN A 2 22.05 -12.59 13.01
CA GLN A 2 22.23 -12.18 11.61
C GLN A 2 21.71 -10.74 11.46
N ASP A 3 22.55 -9.87 10.90
CA ASP A 3 22.14 -8.53 10.49
C ASP A 3 21.51 -8.60 9.08
N PHE A 4 20.27 -8.12 8.96
CA PHE A 4 19.51 -8.14 7.71
C PHE A 4 19.52 -6.77 7.00
N LEU A 5 20.11 -5.74 7.59
CA LEU A 5 20.06 -4.36 7.09
C LEU A 5 20.84 -4.17 5.79
N GLU A 6 21.90 -4.94 5.59
CA GLU A 6 22.77 -4.84 4.40
C GLU A 6 22.26 -5.66 3.20
N ILE A 7 21.15 -6.38 3.34
CA ILE A 7 20.60 -7.17 2.24
C ILE A 7 20.10 -6.23 1.14
N PRO A 8 20.56 -6.38 -0.12
CA PRO A 8 20.17 -5.46 -1.20
C PRO A 8 18.66 -5.31 -1.39
N ALA A 9 17.90 -6.39 -1.22
CA ALA A 9 16.44 -6.37 -1.29
C ALA A 9 15.80 -5.55 -0.15
N VAL A 10 16.36 -5.62 1.06
CA VAL A 10 15.90 -4.84 2.22
C VAL A 10 16.18 -3.36 2.00
N ILE A 11 17.37 -3.01 1.50
CA ILE A 11 17.72 -1.62 1.18
C ILE A 11 16.77 -1.07 0.11
N THR A 12 16.58 -1.79 -0.99
CA THR A 12 15.72 -1.36 -2.10
C THR A 12 14.28 -1.16 -1.65
N GLU A 13 13.73 -2.10 -0.88
CA GLU A 13 12.36 -1.99 -0.37
C GLU A 13 12.22 -0.85 0.66
N SER A 14 13.23 -0.66 1.50
CA SER A 14 13.27 0.46 2.46
C SER A 14 13.26 1.81 1.74
N GLU A 15 14.00 1.96 0.65
CA GLU A 15 13.98 3.19 -0.16
C GLU A 15 12.60 3.50 -0.73
N ILE A 16 11.85 2.49 -1.18
CA ILE A 16 10.47 2.66 -1.65
C ILE A 16 9.58 3.13 -0.49
N ILE A 17 9.62 2.43 0.65
CA ILE A 17 8.82 2.78 1.83
C ILE A 17 9.13 4.21 2.30
N MET A 18 10.41 4.60 2.33
CA MET A 18 10.80 5.95 2.75
C MET A 18 10.27 7.03 1.79
N LYS A 19 10.25 6.77 0.47
CA LYS A 19 9.66 7.69 -0.52
C LYS A 19 8.14 7.82 -0.33
N GLU A 20 7.44 6.71 -0.12
CA GLU A 20 6.00 6.69 0.13
C GLU A 20 5.62 7.48 1.39
N ILE A 21 6.33 7.21 2.49
CA ILE A 21 6.13 7.92 3.76
C ILE A 21 6.41 9.40 3.61
N LYS A 22 7.47 9.78 2.90
CA LYS A 22 7.78 11.19 2.63
C LYS A 22 6.63 11.90 1.89
N CYS A 23 6.06 11.29 0.85
CA CYS A 23 4.91 11.86 0.14
C CYS A 23 3.73 12.16 1.09
N ILE A 24 3.41 11.22 1.99
CA ILE A 24 2.31 11.38 2.94
C ILE A 24 2.63 12.47 3.95
N LEU A 25 3.81 12.42 4.59
CA LEU A 25 4.18 13.37 5.64
C LEU A 25 4.37 14.78 5.11
N ASP A 26 4.98 14.97 3.94
CA ASP A 26 5.10 16.28 3.31
C ASP A 26 3.70 16.90 3.08
N LYS A 27 2.73 16.09 2.64
CA LYS A 27 1.36 16.57 2.42
C LYS A 27 0.60 16.84 3.72
N VAL A 28 0.81 16.01 4.75
CA VAL A 28 0.27 16.23 6.10
C VAL A 28 0.79 17.56 6.67
N GLU A 29 2.09 17.80 6.57
CA GLU A 29 2.71 19.05 7.01
C GLU A 29 2.18 20.27 6.24
N GLU A 30 2.04 20.15 4.91
CA GLU A 30 1.46 21.19 4.05
C GLU A 30 0.03 21.56 4.48
N LEU A 31 -0.83 20.56 4.66
CA LEU A 31 -2.23 20.76 5.08
C LEU A 31 -2.33 21.36 6.49
N GLY A 32 -1.42 20.95 7.37
CA GLY A 32 -1.31 21.45 8.75
C GLY A 32 -0.58 22.77 8.89
N LYS A 33 0.02 23.30 7.81
CA LYS A 33 0.90 24.49 7.82
C LYS A 33 1.99 24.40 8.90
N GLY A 34 2.61 23.21 9.01
CA GLY A 34 3.64 22.89 10.00
C GLY A 34 3.12 22.25 11.30
N ASP A 35 1.80 22.27 11.57
CA ASP A 35 1.20 21.55 12.69
C ASP A 35 0.73 20.16 12.24
N TYR A 36 1.45 19.12 12.67
CA TYR A 36 1.16 17.74 12.29
C TYR A 36 -0.14 17.19 12.89
N ALA A 37 -0.62 17.70 14.02
CA ALA A 37 -1.88 17.26 14.60
C ALA A 37 -3.07 17.78 13.78
N LEU A 38 -3.06 19.08 13.45
CA LEU A 38 -4.05 19.66 12.53
C LEU A 38 -3.92 19.09 11.12
N GLY A 39 -2.69 18.87 10.67
CA GLY A 39 -2.38 18.24 9.39
C GLY A 39 -2.94 16.83 9.29
N ALA A 40 -2.83 16.02 10.35
CA ALA A 40 -3.39 14.67 10.37
C ALA A 40 -4.92 14.67 10.24
N ILE A 41 -5.61 15.59 10.94
CA ILE A 41 -7.06 15.74 10.81
C ILE A 41 -7.44 16.08 9.37
N ALA A 42 -6.82 17.12 8.79
CA ALA A 42 -7.07 17.53 7.42
C ALA A 42 -6.70 16.45 6.40
N ALA A 43 -5.67 15.66 6.66
CA ALA A 43 -5.22 14.58 5.79
C ALA A 43 -6.21 13.41 5.75
N PHE A 44 -6.84 13.05 6.88
CA PHE A 44 -7.94 12.09 6.87
C PHE A 44 -9.16 12.62 6.10
N GLU A 45 -9.54 13.89 6.31
CA GLU A 45 -10.63 14.53 5.58
C GLU A 45 -10.39 14.56 4.06
N ALA A 46 -9.14 14.78 3.64
CA ALA A 46 -8.74 14.78 2.24
C ALA A 46 -8.48 13.38 1.64
N GLY A 47 -8.38 12.34 2.48
CA GLY A 47 -7.96 10.99 2.07
C GLY A 47 -6.47 10.84 1.75
N VAL A 48 -5.64 11.80 2.18
CA VAL A 48 -4.17 11.73 2.13
C VAL A 48 -3.63 10.68 3.10
N ILE A 49 -4.34 10.47 4.22
CA ILE A 49 -4.21 9.30 5.06
C ILE A 49 -5.50 8.49 4.91
N ASP A 50 -5.36 7.23 4.54
CA ASP A 50 -6.48 6.29 4.38
C ASP A 50 -6.06 4.92 4.92
N VAL A 51 -6.90 4.32 5.75
CA VAL A 51 -6.63 3.05 6.45
C VAL A 51 -7.56 1.99 5.88
N PRO A 52 -7.04 0.93 5.23
CA PRO A 52 -7.87 -0.10 4.62
C PRO A 52 -8.80 -0.75 5.64
N PHE A 53 -10.09 -0.90 5.27
CA PHE A 53 -11.12 -1.57 6.07
C PHE A 53 -11.41 -0.94 7.44
N ALA A 54 -10.96 0.29 7.68
CA ALA A 54 -11.26 1.00 8.93
C ALA A 54 -12.78 1.27 9.05
N PRO A 55 -13.39 1.04 10.23
CA PRO A 55 -14.83 1.28 10.43
C PRO A 55 -15.17 2.76 10.65
N SER A 56 -14.17 3.64 10.73
CA SER A 56 -14.36 5.06 10.99
C SER A 56 -15.04 5.75 9.81
N ARG A 57 -16.10 6.51 10.08
CA ARG A 57 -16.77 7.36 9.07
C ARG A 57 -15.89 8.49 8.53
N PHE A 58 -14.81 8.82 9.23
CA PHE A 58 -13.86 9.86 8.83
C PHE A 58 -12.77 9.32 7.89
N ASN A 59 -12.68 8.00 7.73
CA ASN A 59 -11.75 7.36 6.81
C ASN A 59 -12.34 7.35 5.40
N ALA A 60 -11.57 7.75 4.40
CA ALA A 60 -12.05 7.82 3.01
C ALA A 60 -12.42 6.44 2.43
N GLY A 61 -11.68 5.38 2.82
CA GLY A 61 -11.98 4.00 2.45
C GLY A 61 -11.81 3.69 0.96
N LYS A 62 -10.93 4.44 0.28
CA LYS A 62 -10.64 4.29 -1.15
C LYS A 62 -9.37 3.49 -1.41
N LEU A 63 -8.42 3.50 -0.46
CA LEU A 63 -7.19 2.72 -0.53
C LEU A 63 -7.50 1.21 -0.50
N LEU A 64 -7.05 0.49 -1.52
CA LEU A 64 -7.19 -0.97 -1.62
C LEU A 64 -5.81 -1.64 -1.66
N PRO A 65 -5.44 -2.45 -0.65
CA PRO A 65 -4.20 -3.21 -0.65
C PRO A 65 -4.40 -4.59 -1.30
N ALA A 66 -3.38 -5.10 -1.98
CA ALA A 66 -3.30 -6.49 -2.45
C ALA A 66 -1.85 -6.98 -2.33
N ARG A 67 -1.62 -8.28 -2.20
CA ARG A 67 -0.26 -8.83 -2.20
C ARG A 67 0.30 -8.91 -3.62
N ASP A 68 1.58 -8.65 -3.79
CA ASP A 68 2.31 -8.96 -5.02
C ASP A 68 2.64 -10.46 -5.13
N ASN A 69 3.43 -10.81 -6.14
CA ASN A 69 3.75 -12.20 -6.43
C ASN A 69 4.61 -12.86 -5.33
N ASP A 70 5.39 -12.06 -4.60
CA ASP A 70 6.27 -12.54 -3.52
C ASP A 70 5.57 -12.45 -2.15
N GLY A 71 4.38 -11.85 -2.10
CA GLY A 71 3.53 -11.76 -0.93
C GLY A 71 3.63 -10.44 -0.16
N ALA A 72 4.44 -9.48 -0.63
CA ALA A 72 4.52 -8.15 -0.05
C ALA A 72 3.23 -7.35 -0.37
N ILE A 73 2.79 -6.51 0.56
CA ILE A 73 1.59 -5.70 0.36
C ILE A 73 1.92 -4.55 -0.60
N ARG A 74 1.10 -4.40 -1.63
CA ARG A 74 1.12 -3.32 -2.62
C ARG A 74 -0.25 -2.65 -2.68
N LEU A 75 -0.30 -1.53 -3.39
CA LEU A 75 -1.51 -0.74 -3.53
C LEU A 75 -2.17 -1.00 -4.88
N LEU A 76 -3.32 -1.68 -4.84
CA LEU A 76 -4.18 -1.92 -6.00
C LEU A 76 -4.88 -0.63 -6.44
N ASP A 77 -5.42 0.11 -5.47
CA ASP A 77 -5.96 1.45 -5.66
C ASP A 77 -5.37 2.34 -4.57
N VAL A 78 -4.73 3.44 -4.98
CA VAL A 78 -4.07 4.39 -4.08
C VAL A 78 -5.04 5.44 -3.54
N GLY A 79 -6.27 5.52 -4.05
CA GLY A 79 -7.23 6.55 -3.68
C GLY A 79 -6.64 7.95 -3.81
N ASN A 80 -6.65 8.70 -2.69
CA ASN A 80 -6.14 10.07 -2.61
C ASN A 80 -4.73 10.16 -2.02
N LEU A 81 -3.99 9.04 -1.89
CA LEU A 81 -2.61 9.10 -1.41
C LEU A 81 -1.77 10.01 -2.33
N PRO A 82 -0.93 10.89 -1.76
CA PRO A 82 -0.18 11.90 -2.52
C PRO A 82 1.07 11.31 -3.20
N PHE A 83 0.98 10.09 -3.72
CA PHE A 83 2.09 9.39 -4.35
C PHE A 83 2.40 9.98 -5.72
N THR A 84 3.69 10.04 -6.03
CA THR A 84 4.21 10.34 -7.36
C THR A 84 3.87 9.22 -8.35
N GLN A 85 3.95 9.51 -9.65
CA GLN A 85 3.56 8.54 -10.68
C GLN A 85 4.47 7.30 -10.69
N ASP A 86 5.77 7.45 -10.42
CA ASP A 86 6.73 6.36 -10.33
C ASP A 86 6.42 5.38 -9.18
N LEU A 87 5.95 5.86 -8.03
CA LEU A 87 5.49 5.00 -6.93
C LEU A 87 4.23 4.21 -7.34
N LYS A 88 3.26 4.87 -7.99
CA LYS A 88 2.05 4.20 -8.49
C LYS A 88 2.40 3.12 -9.53
N ASP A 89 3.31 3.44 -10.43
CA ASP A 89 3.78 2.52 -11.47
C ASP A 89 4.55 1.34 -10.86
N TYR A 90 5.31 1.56 -9.77
CA TYR A 90 5.98 0.49 -9.03
C TYR A 90 4.98 -0.52 -8.45
N HIS A 91 3.96 -0.06 -7.72
CA HIS A 91 2.91 -0.93 -7.20
C HIS A 91 2.19 -1.69 -8.30
N LYS A 92 1.79 -0.97 -9.36
CA LYS A 92 1.12 -1.56 -10.51
C LYS A 92 1.97 -2.66 -11.14
N LYS A 93 3.26 -2.40 -11.38
CA LYS A 93 4.18 -3.40 -11.95
C LYS A 93 4.26 -4.67 -11.08
N LYS A 94 4.39 -4.52 -9.76
CA LYS A 94 4.45 -5.64 -8.82
C LYS A 94 3.18 -6.49 -8.80
N LEU A 95 2.02 -5.85 -8.94
CA LEU A 95 0.74 -6.55 -9.07
C LEU A 95 0.57 -7.21 -10.45
N ASP A 96 1.01 -6.55 -11.52
CA ASP A 96 0.99 -7.09 -12.88
C ASP A 96 1.85 -8.37 -12.99
N GLU A 97 3.00 -8.43 -12.29
CA GLU A 97 3.83 -9.64 -12.15
C GLU A 97 3.04 -10.81 -11.53
N ARG A 98 2.24 -10.55 -10.49
CA ARG A 98 1.33 -11.54 -9.90
C ARG A 98 0.25 -11.97 -10.89
N GLY A 99 -0.39 -11.01 -11.55
CA GLY A 99 -1.46 -11.29 -12.54
C GLY A 99 -0.96 -12.16 -13.68
N ALA A 100 0.25 -11.89 -14.18
CA ALA A 100 0.89 -12.72 -15.20
C ALA A 100 1.15 -14.15 -14.70
N PHE A 101 1.68 -14.31 -13.48
CA PHE A 101 1.92 -15.63 -12.88
C PHE A 101 0.64 -16.43 -12.67
N GLU A 102 -0.42 -15.79 -12.16
CA GLU A 102 -1.72 -16.42 -11.90
C GLU A 102 -2.61 -16.57 -13.13
N LYS A 103 -2.18 -16.03 -14.28
CA LYS A 103 -2.93 -16.01 -15.54
C LYS A 103 -4.34 -15.39 -15.38
N ARG A 104 -4.43 -14.32 -14.58
CA ARG A 104 -5.65 -13.54 -14.38
C ARG A 104 -5.35 -12.06 -14.25
N GLN A 105 -6.33 -11.22 -14.57
CA GLN A 105 -6.19 -9.78 -14.40
C GLN A 105 -6.12 -9.39 -12.92
N VAL A 106 -5.27 -8.40 -12.63
CA VAL A 106 -5.23 -7.72 -11.34
C VAL A 106 -6.60 -7.09 -11.08
N SER A 107 -7.21 -7.44 -9.94
CA SER A 107 -8.59 -7.06 -9.64
C SER A 107 -8.87 -7.08 -8.14
N PHE A 108 -10.01 -6.51 -7.74
CA PHE A 108 -10.49 -6.55 -6.35
C PHE A 108 -10.66 -7.98 -5.81
N GLN A 109 -10.87 -8.98 -6.68
CA GLN A 109 -10.92 -10.38 -6.24
C GLN A 109 -9.62 -10.83 -5.58
N MET A 110 -8.44 -10.31 -5.99
CA MET A 110 -7.17 -10.60 -5.32
C MET A 110 -7.16 -10.14 -3.86
N VAL A 111 -7.77 -8.98 -3.58
CA VAL A 111 -7.92 -8.44 -2.21
C VAL A 111 -8.73 -9.41 -1.35
N ILE A 112 -9.88 -9.86 -1.87
CA ILE A 112 -10.74 -10.83 -1.19
C ILE A 112 -9.98 -12.13 -0.92
N ASP A 113 -9.28 -12.64 -1.94
CA ASP A 113 -8.54 -13.90 -1.82
C ASP A 113 -7.44 -13.81 -0.76
N ASP A 114 -6.71 -12.68 -0.69
CA ASP A 114 -5.64 -12.45 0.28
C ASP A 114 -6.16 -12.34 1.71
N VAL A 115 -7.33 -11.72 1.92
CA VAL A 115 -7.99 -11.67 3.25
C VAL A 115 -8.30 -13.08 3.75
N TYR A 116 -8.77 -13.97 2.87
CA TYR A 116 -9.09 -15.36 3.25
C TYR A 116 -7.89 -16.32 3.22
N ALA A 117 -6.77 -15.95 2.61
CA ALA A 117 -5.62 -16.84 2.41
C ALA A 117 -5.05 -17.34 3.74
N ILE A 118 -4.90 -16.45 4.73
CA ILE A 118 -4.32 -16.77 6.04
C ILE A 118 -5.14 -17.86 6.74
N GLY A 119 -6.46 -17.72 6.77
CA GLY A 119 -7.36 -18.72 7.35
C GLY A 119 -7.35 -20.07 6.61
N LYS A 120 -6.84 -20.10 5.37
CA LYS A 120 -6.66 -21.31 4.55
C LYS A 120 -5.22 -21.86 4.59
N GLY A 121 -4.33 -21.25 5.37
CA GLY A 121 -2.94 -21.69 5.54
C GLY A 121 -1.95 -21.16 4.49
N PHE A 122 -2.31 -20.11 3.74
CA PHE A 122 -1.44 -19.53 2.71
C PHE A 122 -1.23 -18.03 2.94
N LEU A 123 -0.07 -17.50 2.54
CA LEU A 123 0.20 -16.06 2.61
C LEU A 123 -0.52 -15.29 1.49
N VAL A 124 -0.51 -15.84 0.28
CA VAL A 124 -1.08 -15.22 -0.94
C VAL A 124 -2.29 -16.00 -1.39
N GLY A 125 -3.39 -15.30 -1.67
CA GLY A 125 -4.65 -15.86 -2.15
C GLY A 125 -4.57 -16.27 -3.63
N ARG A 126 -3.87 -17.37 -3.92
CA ARG A 126 -3.75 -17.92 -5.27
C ARG A 126 -5.06 -18.58 -5.72
N PRO A 127 -5.44 -18.47 -7.01
CA PRO A 127 -6.56 -19.22 -7.56
C PRO A 127 -6.29 -20.74 -7.49
N LYS A 128 -7.36 -21.53 -7.44
CA LYS A 128 -7.30 -23.00 -7.48
C LYS A 128 -7.19 -23.52 -8.90
#